data_AF-A0A527H6F3-F1
#
_entry.id   AF-A0A527H6F3-F1
#
_cell.length_a   1.000
_cell.length_b   1.000
_cell.length_c   1.000
_cell.angle_alpha   90.00
_cell.angle_beta   90.00
_cell.angle_gamma   90.00
#
_symmetry.space_group_name_H-M   'P 1'
#
loop_
_entity.id
_entity.type
_entity.pdbx_description
1 polymer ?
#
loop_
_entity_poly.entity_id
_entity_poly.type
_entity_poly.pdbx_seq_one_letter_code
_entity_poly.pdbx_strand_id
1 'polypeptide(L)' 'MSLTLWRAFVPRWAHLPLSGEGAAHFGGRWNPIGASTIYAARELSTAWAEYNQGFVQHPALIAQLELSGARLA' A
#
# COMPACT_ATOMS: atom_id res chain seq x y z
N MET A 1 -6.15 -5.59 20.09
CA MET A 1 -5.63 -6.58 19.12
C MET A 1 -4.99 -5.80 17.98
N SER A 2 -3.73 -6.06 17.67
CA SER A 2 -3.06 -5.52 16.50
C SER A 2 -3.07 -6.53 15.36
N LEU A 3 -3.05 -6.04 14.12
CA LEU A 3 -2.97 -6.85 12.90
C LEU A 3 -1.71 -6.48 12.13
N THR A 4 -0.90 -7.48 11.78
CA THR A 4 0.21 -7.28 10.86
C THR A 4 -0.30 -7.19 9.43
N LEU A 5 0.15 -6.17 8.70
CA LEU A 5 -0.11 -5.97 7.28
C LEU A 5 1.18 -5.77 6.50
N TRP A 6 1.11 -5.96 5.20
CA TRP A 6 2.20 -5.79 4.26
C TRP A 6 1.80 -4.80 3.18
N ARG A 7 2.68 -3.83 2.93
CA ARG A 7 2.52 -2.81 1.89
C ARG A 7 3.66 -2.92 0.89
N ALA A 8 3.31 -3.00 -0.39
CA ALA A 8 4.25 -2.85 -1.50
C ALA A 8 4.00 -1.52 -2.19
N PHE A 9 5.05 -0.72 -2.42
CA PHE A 9 4.92 0.62 -3.01
C PHE A 9 6.22 1.11 -3.65
N VAL A 10 6.13 2.14 -4.50
CA VAL A 10 7.30 2.69 -5.19
C VAL A 10 8.28 3.33 -4.18
N PRO A 11 9.61 3.03 -4.26
CA PRO A 11 10.62 3.51 -3.32
C PRO A 11 10.70 5.03 -3.13
N ARG A 12 10.20 5.82 -4.10
CA ARG A 12 10.11 7.29 -3.98
C ARG A 12 9.42 7.74 -2.69
N TRP A 13 8.46 6.97 -2.17
CA TRP A 13 7.72 7.31 -0.96
C TRP A 13 8.31 6.72 0.33
N ALA A 14 9.53 6.15 0.29
CA ALA A 14 10.16 5.53 1.46
C ALA A 14 10.28 6.46 2.67
N HIS A 15 10.45 7.77 2.43
CA HIS A 15 10.56 8.80 3.47
C HIS A 15 9.23 9.10 4.18
N LEU A 16 8.09 8.70 3.61
CA LEU A 16 6.74 8.91 4.16
C LEU A 16 5.84 7.68 3.89
N PRO A 17 6.13 6.53 4.53
CA PRO A 17 5.51 5.24 4.21
C PRO A 17 4.01 5.15 4.58
N LEU A 18 3.49 6.11 5.34
CA LEU A 18 2.08 6.17 5.77
C LEU A 18 1.29 7.30 5.09
N SER A 19 1.88 8.07 4.18
CA SER A 19 1.22 9.25 3.61
C SER A 19 0.00 8.91 2.74
N GLY A 20 0.11 7.87 1.91
CA GLY A 20 -0.94 7.53 0.94
C GLY A 20 -0.99 8.45 -0.29
N GLU A 21 -0.04 9.39 -0.43
CA GLU A 21 -0.03 10.39 -1.52
C GLU A 21 0.08 9.76 -2.91
N GLY A 22 0.80 8.64 -3.04
CA GLY A 22 0.83 7.90 -4.31
C GLY A 22 -0.56 7.48 -4.77
N ALA A 23 -1.41 7.00 -3.85
CA ALA A 23 -2.79 6.63 -4.16
C ALA A 23 -3.66 7.87 -4.39
N ALA A 24 -3.42 8.98 -3.69
CA ALA A 24 -4.12 10.23 -3.92
C ALA A 24 -3.86 10.77 -5.34
N HIS A 25 -2.61 10.72 -5.80
CA HIS A 25 -2.23 11.27 -7.11
C HIS A 25 -2.85 10.51 -8.29
N PHE A 26 -2.91 9.18 -8.23
CA PHE A 26 -3.36 8.35 -9.35
C PHE A 26 -4.77 7.76 -9.17
N GLY A 27 -5.33 7.82 -7.97
CA GLY A 27 -6.51 7.05 -7.61
C GLY A 27 -6.22 5.55 -7.53
N GLY A 28 -7.25 4.77 -7.24
CA GLY A 28 -7.18 3.32 -7.23
C GLY A 28 -8.57 2.71 -7.21
N ARG A 29 -8.65 1.38 -7.13
CA ARG A 29 -9.94 0.67 -7.11
C ARG A 29 -10.86 1.17 -5.99
N TRP A 30 -10.29 1.56 -4.85
CA TRP A 30 -11.01 1.92 -3.63
C TRP A 30 -10.84 3.38 -3.21
N ASN A 31 -10.18 4.23 -4.01
CA ASN A 31 -10.03 5.65 -3.68
C ASN A 31 -10.07 6.54 -4.93
N PRO A 32 -10.80 7.67 -4.89
CA PRO A 32 -10.73 8.67 -5.95
C PRO A 32 -9.39 9.43 -5.91
N ILE A 33 -9.06 10.11 -7.01
CA ILE A 33 -7.95 11.08 -7.05
C ILE A 33 -8.17 12.16 -5.98
N GLY A 34 -7.10 12.53 -5.28
CA GLY A 34 -7.08 13.49 -4.18
C GLY A 34 -7.32 12.87 -2.80
N ALA A 35 -7.74 11.60 -2.71
CA ALA A 35 -7.93 10.92 -1.44
C ALA A 35 -6.73 10.02 -1.08
N SER A 36 -5.93 10.46 -0.12
CA SER A 36 -4.78 9.68 0.37
C SER A 36 -5.24 8.38 1.00
N THR A 37 -4.67 7.26 0.53
CA THR A 37 -5.11 5.91 0.92
C THR A 37 -3.91 4.97 1.02
N ILE A 38 -3.94 4.09 2.02
CA ILE A 38 -2.95 3.02 2.19
C ILE A 38 -3.58 1.72 1.71
N TYR A 39 -2.98 1.11 0.69
CA TYR A 39 -3.26 -0.26 0.28
C TYR A 39 -2.28 -1.18 0.99
N ALA A 40 -2.80 -2.18 1.70
CA ALA A 40 -2.00 -3.19 2.38
C ALA A 40 -2.75 -4.52 2.42
N ALA A 41 -2.01 -5.63 2.50
CA ALA A 41 -2.57 -6.98 2.56
C ALA A 41 -2.16 -7.69 3.86
N ARG A 42 -2.88 -8.74 4.24
CA ARG A 42 -2.53 -9.58 5.41
C ARG A 42 -1.32 -10.50 5.14
N GLU A 43 -1.03 -10.76 3.87
CA GLU A 43 0.06 -11.63 3.43
C GLU A 43 1.02 -10.86 2.52
N LEU A 44 2.32 -11.14 2.67
CA LEU A 44 3.36 -10.53 1.83
C LEU A 44 3.20 -10.91 0.36
N SER A 45 2.87 -12.17 0.09
CA SER A 45 2.60 -12.71 -1.25
C SER A 45 1.52 -11.91 -1.98
N THR A 46 0.42 -11.59 -1.30
CA THR A 46 -0.67 -10.79 -1.85
C THR A 46 -0.22 -9.36 -2.13
N ALA A 47 0.46 -8.69 -1.19
CA ALA A 47 0.97 -7.33 -1.41
C ALA A 47 1.91 -7.27 -2.62
N TRP A 48 2.77 -8.29 -2.78
CA TRP A 48 3.69 -8.41 -3.91
C TRP A 48 2.96 -8.67 -5.23
N ALA A 49 1.99 -9.58 -5.25
CA ALA A 49 1.23 -9.91 -6.45
C ALA A 49 0.42 -8.71 -6.97
N GLU A 50 -0.29 -8.02 -6.08
CA GLU A 50 -1.09 -6.83 -6.42
C GLU A 50 -0.21 -5.71 -6.98
N TYR A 51 0.95 -5.43 -6.37
CA TYR A 51 1.87 -4.40 -6.86
C TYR A 51 2.40 -4.70 -8.27
N ASN A 52 2.61 -5.98 -8.59
CA ASN A 52 3.13 -6.40 -9.89
C ASN A 52 2.04 -6.67 -10.94
N GLN A 53 0.77 -6.41 -10.62
CA GLN A 53 -0.33 -6.60 -11.54
C GLN A 53 -0.33 -5.50 -12.62
N GLY A 54 0.37 -5.74 -13.73
CA GLY A 54 0.37 -4.83 -14.89
C GLY A 54 1.76 -4.58 -15.47
N PHE A 55 2.32 -5.61 -16.11
CA PHE A 55 3.35 -5.62 -17.17
C PHE A 55 4.62 -4.74 -17.12
N VAL A 56 4.84 -3.88 -16.13
CA VAL A 56 6.14 -3.22 -15.92
C VAL A 56 6.55 -3.41 -14.47
N GLN A 57 7.53 -4.31 -14.27
CA GLN A 57 8.18 -4.48 -12.98
C GLN A 57 9.02 -3.25 -12.68
N HIS A 58 8.55 -2.43 -11.75
CA HIS A 58 9.32 -1.36 -11.14
C HIS A 58 9.85 -1.85 -9.79
N PRO A 59 10.99 -1.35 -9.29
CA PRO A 59 11.44 -1.69 -7.94
C PRO A 59 10.31 -1.38 -6.94
N ALA A 60 10.08 -2.31 -6.02
CA ALA A 60 9.11 -2.15 -4.94
C ALA A 60 9.86 -2.05 -3.60
N LEU A 61 9.37 -1.19 -2.72
CA LEU A 61 9.69 -1.25 -1.31
C LEU A 61 8.58 -2.01 -0.58
N ILE A 62 8.98 -2.97 0.26
CA ILE A 62 8.08 -3.71 1.13
C ILE A 62 8.20 -3.14 2.55
N ALA A 63 7.07 -2.79 3.14
CA ALA A 63 6.96 -2.43 4.55
C ALA A 63 5.99 -3.37 5.27
N GLN A 64 6.39 -3.78 6.48
CA GLN A 64 5.47 -4.36 7.45
C GLN A 64 4.83 -3.23 8.25
N LEU A 65 3.51 -3.29 8.40
CA LEU A 65 2.72 -2.34 9.18
C LEU A 65 2.04 -3.06 10.33
N GLU A 66 1.93 -2.39 11.47
CA GLU A 66 1.07 -2.81 12.56
C GLU A 66 -0.19 -1.94 12.56
N LEU A 67 -1.36 -2.57 12.36
CA LEU A 67 -2.64 -1.91 12.45
C LEU A 67 -3.22 -2.09 13.85
N SER A 68 -3.55 -0.98 14.51
CA SER A 68 -4.28 -0.94 15.77
C SER A 68 -5.35 0.14 15.73
N GLY A 69 -6.42 0.00 16.51
CA GLY A 69 -7.48 1.02 16.62
C GLY A 69 -8.37 1.20 15.38
N ALA A 70 -8.27 0.32 14.37
CA ALA A 70 -9.06 0.38 13.14
C ALA A 70 -9.46 -1.02 12.66
N ARG A 71 -10.36 -1.07 11.67
CA ARG A 71 -10.82 -2.29 11.01
C ARG A 71 -10.41 -2.27 9.54
N LEU A 72 -10.22 -3.46 8.97
CA LEU A 72 -10.08 -3.62 7.53
C LEU A 72 -11.42 -3.27 6.86
N ALA A 73 -11.34 -2.57 5.72
CA ALA A 73 -12.51 -2.20 4.91
C ALA A 73 -13.02 -3.40 4.09
#